data_AF-A0A5A9F7J9-F1
#
_entry.id   AF-A0A5A9F7J9-F1
#
_cell.length_a   1.000
_cell.length_b   1.000
_cell.length_c   1.000
_cell.angle_alpha   90.00
_cell.angle_beta   90.00
_cell.angle_gamma   90.00
#
_symmetry.space_group_name_H-M   'P 1'
#
loop_
_entity.id
_entity.type
_entity.pdbx_description
1 polymer ?
#
loop_
_entity_poly.entity_id
_entity_poly.type
_entity_poly.pdbx_seq_one_letter_code
_entity_poly.pdbx_strand_id
1 'polypeptide(L)'
;MTRTPSSRRALPACLALALAAGPAVAQGSPAAEPRTVSWYADHPQARAQVQLACFDDPGRLGRDPDCVNAQQASVEVALREARSRTGTMDPNDPAFWSNDPQTRRGKLIMCRRTPNLDHCDAAKRSLLIEAGKIQR
;
A
#
# COMPACT_ATOMS: atom_id res chain seq x y z
N MET A 1 -69.87 32.62 4.78
CA MET A 1 -70.20 32.43 6.20
C MET A 1 -69.11 31.50 6.75
N THR A 2 -68.18 31.81 7.66
CA THR A 2 -68.09 32.78 8.78
C THR A 2 -66.63 32.81 9.31
N ARG A 3 -66.17 34.03 9.69
CA ARG A 3 -65.20 34.41 10.76
C ARG A 3 -63.69 34.09 10.69
N THR A 4 -62.91 35.18 10.61
CA THR A 4 -61.57 35.44 11.21
C THR A 4 -61.64 35.53 12.75
N PRO A 5 -60.55 35.31 13.53
CA PRO A 5 -59.54 36.35 13.87
C PRO A 5 -58.08 35.80 13.92
N SER A 6 -56.99 36.50 13.58
CA SER A 6 -56.28 37.67 14.18
C SER A 6 -55.67 37.48 15.59
N SER A 7 -54.33 37.53 15.61
CA SER A 7 -53.44 38.29 16.53
C SER A 7 -52.68 37.65 17.71
N ARG A 8 -51.34 37.76 17.56
CA ARG A 8 -50.28 38.18 18.52
C ARG A 8 -49.69 37.16 19.52
N ARG A 9 -48.36 36.97 19.43
CA ARG A 9 -47.32 37.24 20.48
C ARG A 9 -45.95 36.72 19.98
N ALA A 10 -44.99 37.63 19.76
CA ALA A 10 -43.84 37.92 20.64
C ALA A 10 -42.58 37.03 20.36
N LEU A 11 -41.55 37.67 19.78
CA LEU A 11 -40.11 37.28 19.80
C LEU A 11 -39.56 37.34 21.25
N PRO A 12 -38.27 37.04 21.55
CA PRO A 12 -37.25 36.11 21.01
C PRO A 12 -36.54 35.30 22.16
N ALA A 13 -35.65 34.33 21.87
CA ALA A 13 -34.54 34.00 22.79
C ALA A 13 -33.49 33.08 22.13
N CYS A 14 -32.26 33.59 22.09
CA CYS A 14 -31.04 32.88 21.76
C CYS A 14 -30.81 31.66 22.68
N LEU A 15 -30.41 30.52 22.11
CA LEU A 15 -29.68 29.49 22.86
C LEU A 15 -28.45 29.07 22.05
N ALA A 16 -27.30 29.61 22.45
CA ALA A 16 -26.00 29.21 21.95
C ALA A 16 -25.65 27.83 22.55
N LEU A 17 -25.57 26.79 21.71
CA LEU A 17 -24.96 25.52 22.09
C LEU A 17 -23.43 25.67 22.03
N ALA A 18 -22.80 25.74 23.19
CA ALA A 18 -21.35 25.60 23.31
C ALA A 18 -20.96 24.14 23.05
N LEU A 19 -20.32 23.86 21.91
CA LEU A 19 -19.65 22.59 21.67
C LEU A 19 -18.37 22.55 22.52
N ALA A 20 -18.36 21.74 23.56
CA ALA A 20 -17.16 21.39 24.31
C ALA A 20 -16.27 20.49 23.43
N ALA A 21 -15.22 21.07 22.86
CA ALA A 21 -14.15 20.34 22.21
C ALA A 21 -13.26 19.67 23.29
N GLY A 22 -13.57 18.42 23.63
CA GLY A 22 -12.65 17.58 24.41
C GLY A 22 -11.46 17.16 23.54
N PRO A 23 -10.22 17.15 24.07
CA PRO A 23 -9.07 16.65 23.31
C PRO A 23 -9.24 15.14 23.13
N ALA A 24 -9.49 14.72 21.90
CA ALA A 24 -9.37 13.32 21.51
C ALA A 24 -7.88 12.95 21.56
N VAL A 25 -7.44 12.39 22.68
CA VAL A 25 -6.16 11.68 22.77
C VAL A 25 -6.27 10.48 21.82
N ALA A 26 -5.66 10.60 20.64
CA ALA A 26 -5.49 9.51 19.71
C ALA A 26 -4.63 8.43 20.37
N GLN A 27 -5.26 7.41 20.92
CA GLN A 27 -4.58 6.20 21.37
C GLN A 27 -4.08 5.47 20.13
N GLY A 28 -2.82 5.69 19.78
CA GLY A 28 -2.15 4.92 18.73
C GLY A 28 -2.11 3.46 19.15
N SER A 29 -2.75 2.58 18.38
CA SER A 29 -2.63 1.14 18.55
C SER A 29 -1.14 0.75 18.55
N PRO A 30 -0.70 -0.17 19.42
CA PRO A 30 0.67 -0.66 19.38
C PRO A 30 0.95 -1.21 17.99
N ALA A 31 2.07 -0.77 17.40
CA ALA A 31 2.52 -1.28 16.11
C ALA A 31 2.63 -2.82 16.22
N ALA A 32 2.02 -3.53 15.27
CA ALA A 32 2.14 -4.98 15.22
C ALA A 32 3.62 -5.37 15.08
N GLU A 33 4.03 -6.47 15.69
CA GLU A 33 5.38 -6.98 15.52
C GLU A 33 5.65 -7.29 14.03
N PRO A 34 6.84 -6.92 13.50
CA PRO A 34 7.18 -7.21 12.12
C PRO A 34 7.14 -8.71 11.82
N ARG A 35 6.65 -9.08 10.65
CA ARG A 35 6.63 -10.45 10.18
C ARG A 35 8.01 -10.87 9.70
N THR A 36 8.36 -12.12 9.94
CA THR A 36 9.66 -12.67 9.56
C THR A 36 9.80 -12.84 8.05
N VAL A 37 11.03 -12.98 7.58
CA VAL A 37 11.36 -13.34 6.19
C VAL A 37 10.64 -14.65 5.78
N SER A 38 10.71 -15.68 6.62
CA SER A 38 10.07 -16.97 6.36
C SER A 38 8.55 -16.84 6.21
N TRP A 39 7.91 -16.03 7.06
CA TRP A 39 6.48 -15.77 6.94
C TRP A 39 6.16 -15.15 5.57
N TYR A 40 6.88 -14.10 5.16
CA TYR A 40 6.66 -13.50 3.85
C TYR A 40 7.02 -14.43 2.68
N ALA A 41 7.94 -15.37 2.85
CA ALA A 41 8.28 -16.35 1.82
C ALA A 41 7.06 -17.24 1.51
N ASP A 42 6.34 -17.65 2.56
CA ASP A 42 5.16 -18.52 2.48
C ASP A 42 3.86 -17.75 2.18
N HIS A 43 3.88 -16.42 2.25
CA HIS A 43 2.70 -15.55 2.02
C HIS A 43 2.95 -14.58 0.86
N PRO A 44 2.91 -15.06 -0.40
CA PRO A 44 3.36 -14.28 -1.57
C PRO A 44 2.55 -13.00 -1.80
N GLN A 45 1.23 -13.04 -1.59
CA GLN A 45 0.37 -11.87 -1.76
C GLN A 45 0.68 -10.79 -0.72
N ALA A 46 0.79 -11.17 0.56
CA ALA A 46 1.13 -10.23 1.63
C ALA A 46 2.51 -9.60 1.42
N ARG A 47 3.49 -10.41 0.99
CA ARG A 47 4.83 -9.94 0.63
C ARG A 47 4.79 -8.86 -0.46
N ALA A 48 4.10 -9.13 -1.56
CA ALA A 48 4.01 -8.19 -2.68
C ALA A 48 3.22 -6.92 -2.33
N GLN A 49 2.17 -7.03 -1.51
CA GLN A 49 1.43 -5.88 -1.00
C GLN A 49 2.30 -4.97 -0.14
N VAL A 50 3.11 -5.54 0.76
CA VAL A 50 4.08 -4.78 1.56
C VAL A 50 5.11 -4.13 0.65
N GLN A 51 5.69 -4.86 -0.31
CA GLN A 51 6.66 -4.29 -1.26
C GLN A 51 6.09 -3.09 -2.05
N LEU A 52 4.82 -3.15 -2.45
CA LEU A 52 4.14 -2.02 -3.08
C LEU A 52 4.01 -0.82 -2.12
N ALA A 53 3.59 -1.06 -0.88
CA ALA A 53 3.51 0.00 0.12
C ALA A 53 4.87 0.66 0.37
N CYS A 54 5.94 -0.14 0.46
CA CYS A 54 7.32 0.34 0.62
C CYS A 54 7.80 1.16 -0.59
N PHE A 55 7.37 0.78 -1.80
CA PHE A 55 7.68 1.49 -3.03
C PHE A 55 6.97 2.86 -3.08
N ASP A 56 5.69 2.88 -2.70
CA ASP A 56 4.83 4.08 -2.73
C ASP A 56 5.22 5.09 -1.62
N ASP A 57 5.70 4.60 -0.46
CA ASP A 57 6.11 5.45 0.67
C ASP A 57 7.52 5.10 1.20
N PRO A 58 8.56 5.36 0.40
CA PRO A 58 9.94 5.00 0.73
C PRO A 58 10.55 5.86 1.83
N GLY A 59 9.98 7.05 2.09
CA GLY A 59 10.46 7.96 3.12
C GLY A 59 10.12 7.44 4.50
N ARG A 60 8.83 7.12 4.71
CA ARG A 60 8.35 6.60 5.99
C ARG A 60 8.70 5.12 6.18
N LEU A 61 8.58 4.31 5.13
CA LEU A 61 8.70 2.85 5.24
C LEU A 61 10.04 2.27 4.76
N GLY A 62 10.95 3.10 4.23
CA GLY A 62 12.18 2.60 3.59
C GLY A 62 13.14 1.81 4.50
N ARG A 63 13.01 1.96 5.82
CA ARG A 63 13.75 1.19 6.84
C ARG A 63 12.83 0.34 7.74
N ASP A 64 11.56 0.26 7.38
CA ASP A 64 10.60 -0.55 8.10
C ASP A 64 11.04 -2.03 8.03
N PRO A 65 11.07 -2.75 9.17
CA PRO A 65 11.47 -4.15 9.17
C PRO A 65 10.60 -5.04 8.26
N ASP A 66 9.31 -4.76 8.10
CA ASP A 66 8.45 -5.50 7.16
C ASP A 66 8.86 -5.28 5.71
N CYS A 67 9.28 -4.06 5.35
CA CYS A 67 9.82 -3.78 4.02
C CYS A 67 11.11 -4.54 3.73
N VAL A 68 11.99 -4.63 4.72
CA VAL A 68 13.25 -5.40 4.61
C VAL A 68 12.94 -6.89 4.51
N ASN A 69 12.07 -7.41 5.38
CA ASN A 69 11.75 -8.83 5.45
C ASN A 69 10.99 -9.30 4.20
N ALA A 70 10.03 -8.51 3.70
CA ALA A 70 9.32 -8.80 2.47
C ALA A 70 10.26 -8.84 1.26
N GLN A 71 11.23 -7.93 1.18
CA GLN A 71 12.23 -7.97 0.12
C GLN A 71 13.13 -9.20 0.20
N GLN A 72 13.68 -9.50 1.38
CA GLN A 72 14.53 -10.67 1.58
C GLN A 72 13.78 -11.96 1.24
N ALA A 73 12.50 -12.05 1.58
CA ALA A 73 11.65 -13.19 1.28
C ALA A 73 11.49 -13.42 -0.23
N SER A 74 11.37 -12.36 -1.04
CA SER A 74 11.33 -12.52 -2.51
C SER A 74 12.61 -13.16 -3.04
N VAL A 75 13.77 -12.72 -2.52
CA VAL A 75 15.08 -13.28 -2.90
C VAL A 75 15.16 -14.74 -2.50
N GLU A 76 14.75 -15.07 -1.28
CA GLU A 76 14.74 -16.45 -0.78
C GLU A 76 13.85 -17.36 -1.64
N VAL A 77 12.63 -16.94 -1.96
CA VAL A 77 11.71 -17.67 -2.84
C VAL A 77 12.34 -17.86 -4.23
N ALA A 78 12.86 -16.79 -4.82
CA ALA A 78 13.50 -16.88 -6.12
C ALA A 78 14.69 -17.87 -6.09
N LEU A 79 15.51 -17.87 -5.04
CA LEU A 79 16.62 -18.83 -4.89
C LEU A 79 16.12 -20.27 -4.74
N ARG A 80 15.05 -20.52 -3.98
CA ARG A 80 14.40 -21.85 -3.88
C ARG A 80 13.92 -22.34 -5.25
N GLU A 81 13.39 -21.42 -6.07
CA GLU A 81 12.85 -21.68 -7.41
C GLU A 81 13.92 -21.64 -8.52
N ALA A 82 15.18 -21.31 -8.20
CA ALA A 82 16.26 -21.19 -9.20
C ALA A 82 16.52 -22.47 -9.98
N ARG A 83 16.10 -23.63 -9.45
CA ARG A 83 16.28 -24.95 -10.07
C ARG A 83 15.27 -25.26 -11.20
N SER A 84 14.25 -24.43 -11.44
CA SER A 84 13.18 -24.71 -12.41
C SER A 84 13.01 -23.66 -13.53
N ARG A 85 13.90 -22.66 -13.62
CA ARG A 85 13.63 -21.48 -14.45
C ARG A 85 13.85 -21.71 -15.95
N THR A 86 12.75 -21.78 -16.70
CA THR A 86 12.66 -21.45 -18.14
C THR A 86 12.04 -20.06 -18.33
N GLY A 87 12.44 -19.10 -17.49
CA GLY A 87 11.85 -17.76 -17.48
C GLY A 87 12.04 -17.01 -18.79
N THR A 88 11.07 -16.15 -19.12
CA THR A 88 11.16 -15.18 -20.22
C THR A 88 12.37 -14.25 -20.06
N MET A 89 13.02 -13.92 -21.17
CA MET A 89 14.10 -12.93 -21.23
C MET A 89 13.62 -11.53 -21.66
N ASP A 90 12.32 -11.37 -21.95
CA ASP A 90 11.75 -10.08 -22.38
C ASP A 90 11.50 -9.16 -21.18
N PRO A 91 12.20 -8.01 -21.03
CA PRO A 91 11.98 -7.08 -19.94
C PRO A 91 10.62 -6.37 -19.97
N ASN A 92 9.84 -6.49 -21.05
CA ASN A 92 8.46 -6.02 -21.11
C ASN A 92 7.47 -7.00 -20.48
N ASP A 93 7.85 -8.26 -20.30
CA ASP A 93 7.04 -9.26 -19.62
C ASP A 93 7.18 -9.10 -18.09
N PRO A 94 6.08 -8.91 -17.34
CA PRO A 94 6.13 -8.88 -15.88
C PRO A 94 6.82 -10.09 -15.24
N ALA A 95 6.75 -11.28 -15.85
CA ALA A 95 7.40 -12.48 -15.34
C ALA A 95 8.93 -12.37 -15.31
N PHE A 96 9.55 -11.59 -16.21
CA PHE A 96 10.99 -11.29 -16.17
C PHE A 96 11.38 -10.69 -14.81
N TRP A 97 10.61 -9.72 -14.33
CA TRP A 97 10.86 -9.00 -13.08
C TRP A 97 10.50 -9.82 -11.84
N SER A 98 9.50 -10.70 -11.90
CA SER A 98 9.16 -11.62 -10.81
C SER A 98 10.29 -12.61 -10.52
N ASN A 99 10.98 -13.06 -11.57
CA ASN A 99 12.07 -14.05 -11.46
C ASN A 99 13.35 -13.45 -10.87
N ASP A 100 13.61 -12.15 -11.04
CA ASP A 100 14.75 -11.45 -10.43
C ASP A 100 14.29 -10.30 -9.52
N PRO A 101 13.91 -10.60 -8.26
CA PRO A 101 13.37 -9.61 -7.35
C PRO A 101 14.40 -8.55 -6.90
N GLN A 102 15.71 -8.82 -7.03
CA GLN A 102 16.74 -7.81 -6.73
C GLN A 102 16.79 -6.78 -7.86
N THR A 103 16.87 -7.24 -9.10
CA THR A 103 16.87 -6.36 -10.28
C THR A 103 15.56 -5.59 -10.38
N ARG A 104 14.42 -6.23 -10.08
CA ARG A 104 13.12 -5.55 -9.95
C ARG A 104 13.13 -4.43 -8.92
N ARG A 105 13.64 -4.68 -7.71
CA ARG A 105 13.72 -3.63 -6.67
C ARG A 105 14.56 -2.45 -7.14
N GLY A 106 15.73 -2.71 -7.71
CA GLY A 106 16.60 -1.66 -8.26
C GLY A 106 15.89 -0.84 -9.33
N LYS A 107 15.20 -1.52 -10.26
CA LYS A 107 14.41 -0.87 -11.31
C LYS A 107 13.31 0.01 -10.74
N LEU A 108 12.54 -0.49 -9.79
CA LEU A 108 11.46 0.27 -9.15
C LEU A 108 12.01 1.53 -8.46
N ILE A 109 13.13 1.44 -7.74
CA ILE A 109 13.76 2.63 -7.11
C ILE A 109 14.07 3.71 -8.15
N MET A 110 14.59 3.33 -9.33
CA MET A 110 14.85 4.26 -10.42
C MET A 110 13.55 4.81 -11.03
N CYS A 111 12.57 3.95 -11.27
CA CYS A 111 11.27 4.33 -11.82
C CYS A 111 10.52 5.35 -10.96
N ARG A 112 10.64 5.28 -9.63
CA ARG A 112 10.03 6.30 -8.76
C ARG A 112 10.63 7.70 -9.00
N ARG A 113 11.92 7.78 -9.27
CA ARG A 113 12.63 9.04 -9.52
C ARG A 113 12.41 9.53 -10.95
N THR A 114 12.24 8.62 -11.89
CA THR A 114 12.07 8.91 -13.30
C THR A 114 11.02 7.96 -13.89
N PRO A 115 9.73 8.33 -13.82
CA PRO A 115 8.62 7.41 -14.13
C PRO A 115 8.56 6.97 -15.59
N ASN A 116 9.15 7.75 -16.50
CA ASN A 116 9.15 7.47 -17.94
C ASN A 116 10.35 6.62 -18.40
N LEU A 117 11.11 6.02 -17.48
CA LEU A 117 12.16 5.06 -17.86
C LEU A 117 11.54 3.79 -18.45
N ASP A 118 12.22 3.17 -19.39
CA ASP A 118 11.77 1.94 -20.03
C ASP A 118 11.41 0.87 -19.01
N HIS A 119 10.38 0.06 -19.28
CA HIS A 119 9.98 -1.09 -18.46
C HIS A 119 9.53 -0.78 -17.02
N CYS A 120 9.33 0.49 -16.65
CA CYS A 120 8.77 0.82 -15.34
C CYS A 120 7.38 0.21 -15.12
N ASP A 121 6.56 0.21 -16.16
CA ASP A 121 5.23 -0.42 -16.13
C ASP A 121 5.32 -1.93 -15.97
N ALA A 122 6.20 -2.61 -16.72
CA ALA A 122 6.37 -4.05 -16.61
C ALA A 122 6.87 -4.46 -15.21
N ALA A 123 7.86 -3.75 -14.67
CA ALA A 123 8.37 -3.98 -13.33
C ALA A 123 7.29 -3.77 -12.25
N LYS A 124 6.51 -2.68 -12.34
CA LYS A 124 5.42 -2.41 -11.39
C LYS A 124 4.27 -3.41 -11.53
N ARG A 125 3.89 -3.78 -12.76
CA ARG A 125 2.86 -4.78 -13.04
C ARG A 125 3.21 -6.14 -12.43
N SER A 126 4.48 -6.54 -12.43
CA SER A 126 4.89 -7.81 -11.80
C SER A 126 4.50 -7.88 -10.31
N LEU A 127 4.71 -6.79 -9.55
CA LEU A 127 4.30 -6.69 -8.16
C LEU A 127 2.79 -6.61 -7.99
N LEU A 128 2.08 -5.89 -8.87
CA LEU A 128 0.63 -5.80 -8.83
C LEU A 128 -0.04 -7.16 -9.07
N ILE A 129 0.52 -7.98 -9.96
CA ILE A 129 0.07 -9.36 -10.21
C ILE A 129 0.31 -10.21 -8.96
N GLU A 130 1.53 -10.21 -8.42
CA GLU A 130 1.86 -10.98 -7.19
C GLU A 130 1.01 -10.57 -5.99
N ALA A 131 0.68 -9.28 -5.88
CA ALA A 131 -0.16 -8.73 -4.83
C ALA A 131 -1.66 -9.07 -5.01
N GLY A 132 -2.03 -9.71 -6.11
CA GLY A 132 -3.42 -10.03 -6.47
C GLY A 132 -4.26 -8.79 -6.83
N LYS A 133 -3.62 -7.66 -7.13
CA LYS A 133 -4.31 -6.41 -7.48
C LYS A 133 -4.74 -6.36 -8.95
N ILE A 134 -4.05 -7.11 -9.81
CA ILE A 134 -4.37 -7.26 -11.23
C ILE A 134 -4.16 -8.71 -11.67
N GLN A 135 -4.78 -9.12 -12.78
CA GLN A 135 -4.56 -10.44 -13.39
C GLN A 135 -3.32 -10.42 -14.30
N ARG A 136 -2.73 -11.60 -14.53
CA ARG A 136 -1.54 -11.79 -15.39
C ARG A 136 -1.88 -11.55 -16.85
#